data_AF-B3E215-F1
#
_entry.id   AF-B3E215-F1
#
_cell.length_a   1.000
_cell.length_b   1.000
_cell.length_c   1.000
_cell.angle_alpha   90.00
_cell.angle_beta   90.00
_cell.angle_gamma   90.00
#
_symmetry.space_group_name_H-M   'P 1'
#
loop_
_entity.id
_entity.type
_entity.pdbx_description
1 polymer ?
#
loop_
_entity_poly.entity_id
_entity_poly.type
_entity_poly.pdbx_seq_one_letter_code
_entity_poly.pdbx_strand_id
1 'polypeptide(L)' 'MKGPQYLLLVLAGLVALGWGLPAAHRWPSPRNLLPSLLALLGIVMMLLGALLTFLPRFFLE' A
#
# COMPACT_ATOMS: atom_id res chain seq x y z
N MET A 1 2.52 -5.69 -22.75
CA MET A 1 2.31 -6.20 -21.38
C MET A 1 2.45 -5.02 -20.42
N LYS A 2 1.37 -4.54 -19.78
CA LYS A 2 1.42 -3.42 -18.83
C LYS A 2 1.85 -3.82 -17.42
N GLY A 3 2.07 -5.12 -17.17
CA GLY A 3 2.50 -5.69 -15.89
C GLY A 3 3.56 -4.89 -15.13
N PRO A 4 4.68 -4.44 -15.75
CA PRO A 4 5.71 -3.71 -15.01
C PRO A 4 5.28 -2.31 -14.53
N GLN A 5 4.21 -1.71 -15.07
CA GLN A 5 3.77 -0.38 -14.63
C GLN A 5 3.20 -0.42 -13.20
N TYR A 6 2.55 -1.51 -12.80
CA TYR A 6 1.93 -1.62 -11.48
C TYR A 6 2.90 -2.02 -10.37
N LEU A 7 4.14 -2.42 -10.72
CA LEU A 7 5.22 -2.62 -9.74
C LEU A 7 5.51 -1.34 -8.96
N LEU A 8 5.39 -0.17 -9.60
CA LEU A 8 5.56 1.11 -8.90
C LEU A 8 4.52 1.29 -7.79
N LEU A 9 3.30 0.79 -7.99
CA LEU A 9 2.24 0.84 -6.98
C LEU A 9 2.56 -0.08 -5.79
N VAL A 10 3.13 -1.27 -6.06
CA VAL A 10 3.63 -2.19 -5.03
C VAL A 10 4.75 -1.53 -4.23
N LEU A 11 5.73 -0.93 -4.90
CA LEU A 11 6.87 -0.26 -4.25
C LEU A 11 6.41 0.94 -3.42
N ALA A 12 5.49 1.76 -3.93
CA ALA A 12 4.90 2.87 -3.19
C ALA A 12 4.16 2.37 -1.93
N GLY A 13 3.42 1.26 -2.06
CA GLY A 13 2.75 0.62 -0.92
C GLY A 13 3.74 0.14 0.15
N LEU A 14 4.85 -0.49 -0.26
CA LEU A 14 5.92 -0.91 0.65
C LEU A 14 6.57 0.26 1.38
N VAL A 15 6.84 1.36 0.69
CA VAL A 15 7.41 2.58 1.31
C VAL A 15 6.42 3.18 2.32
N ALA A 16 5.13 3.26 1.95
CA ALA A 16 4.08 3.76 2.84
C ALA A 16 3.93 2.88 4.09
N LEU A 17 4.02 1.55 3.97
CA LEU A 17 4.01 0.62 5.10
C LEU A 17 5.27 0.73 5.96
N GLY A 18 6.44 0.82 5.33
CA GLY A 18 7.73 0.89 5.99
C GLY A 18 7.84 2.06 6.96
N TRP A 19 7.20 3.18 6.65
CA TRP A 19 7.10 4.31 7.59
C TRP A 19 5.79 4.30 8.39
N GLY A 20 4.66 4.02 7.77
CA GLY A 20 3.32 4.12 8.38
C GLY A 20 3.12 3.18 9.57
N LEU A 21 3.60 1.93 9.49
CA LEU A 21 3.48 0.96 10.59
C LEU A 21 4.28 1.40 11.84
N PRO A 22 5.59 1.68 11.76
CA PRO A 22 6.34 2.12 12.94
C PRO A 22 5.87 3.50 13.43
N ALA A 23 5.49 4.41 12.53
CA ALA A 23 4.97 5.72 12.91
C ALA A 23 3.63 5.57 13.67
N ALA A 24 2.71 4.71 13.21
CA ALA A 24 1.45 4.46 13.89
C ALA A 24 1.64 3.84 15.28
N HIS A 25 2.62 2.94 15.41
CA HIS A 25 2.93 2.31 16.69
C HIS A 25 3.61 3.26 17.69
N ARG A 26 4.48 4.15 17.21
CA ARG A 26 5.29 5.04 18.06
C ARG A 26 4.67 6.42 18.29
N TRP A 27 3.57 6.76 17.62
CA TRP A 27 3.01 8.11 17.74
C TRP A 27 2.43 8.33 19.14
N PRO A 28 2.83 9.40 19.86
CA PRO A 28 2.45 9.60 21.26
C PRO A 28 0.99 10.01 21.45
N SER A 29 0.35 10.55 20.41
CA SER A 29 -1.05 10.98 20.46
C SER A 29 -1.95 10.03 19.67
N PRO A 30 -2.92 9.36 20.31
CA PRO A 30 -3.85 8.46 19.63
C PRO A 30 -4.85 9.20 18.73
N ARG A 31 -4.89 10.54 18.81
CA ARG A 31 -5.76 11.37 17.97
C ARG A 31 -5.20 11.59 16.57
N ASN A 32 -3.89 11.36 16.37
CA ASN A 32 -3.29 11.50 15.06
C ASN A 32 -3.44 10.19 14.26
N LEU A 33 -4.47 10.13 13.43
CA LEU A 33 -4.77 8.96 12.59
C LEU A 33 -3.92 8.89 11.32
N LEU A 34 -3.17 9.95 10.97
CA LEU A 34 -2.40 10.02 9.72
C LEU A 34 -1.48 8.80 9.50
N PRO A 35 -0.67 8.35 10.47
CA PRO A 35 0.22 7.20 10.27
C PRO A 35 -0.54 5.91 9.97
N SER A 36 -1.66 5.69 10.68
CA SER A 36 -2.52 4.50 10.48
C SER A 36 -3.23 4.54 9.12
N LEU A 37 -3.71 5.71 8.70
CA LEU A 37 -4.30 5.91 7.38
C LEU A 37 -3.27 5.68 6.26
N LEU A 38 -2.04 6.15 6.46
CA LEU A 38 -0.96 5.93 5.49
C LEU A 38 -0.55 4.45 5.43
N ALA A 39 -0.50 3.76 6.57
CA ALA A 39 -0.27 2.31 6.59
C ALA A 39 -1.39 1.57 5.83
N LEU A 40 -2.66 1.90 6.09
CA LEU A 40 -3.80 1.31 5.40
C LEU A 40 -3.74 1.56 3.88
N LEU A 41 -3.43 2.80 3.48
CA LEU A 41 -3.23 3.15 2.07
C LEU A 41 -2.11 2.30 1.45
N GLY A 42 -1.01 2.11 2.18
CA GLY A 42 0.09 1.24 1.76
C GLY A 42 -0.33 -0.20 1.51
N ILE A 43 -1.16 -0.78 2.40
CA ILE A 43 -1.75 -2.11 2.21
C ILE A 43 -2.57 -2.15 0.91
N VAL A 44 -3.47 -1.19 0.71
CA VAL A 44 -4.35 -1.14 -0.47
C VAL A 44 -3.54 -1.03 -1.75
N MET A 45 -2.54 -0.13 -1.80
CA MET A 45 -1.66 0.03 -2.97
C MET A 45 -0.86 -1.24 -3.26
N MET A 46 -0.34 -1.92 -2.22
CA MET A 46 0.41 -3.16 -2.40
C MET A 46 -0.47 -4.28 -2.94
N LEU A 47 -1.68 -4.46 -2.40
CA LEU A 47 -2.64 -5.48 -2.85
C LEU A 47 -3.09 -5.22 -4.30
N LEU A 48 -3.52 -3.98 -4.60
CA LEU A 48 -3.94 -3.61 -5.94
C LEU A 48 -2.80 -3.75 -6.95
N GLY A 49 -1.59 -3.29 -6.58
CA GLY A 49 -0.42 -3.39 -7.43
C GLY A 49 -0.06 -4.85 -7.73
N ALA A 50 -0.08 -5.71 -6.71
CA ALA A 50 0.17 -7.14 -6.88
C ALA A 50 -0.90 -7.80 -7.76
N LEU A 51 -2.18 -7.55 -7.49
CA LEU A 51 -3.30 -8.07 -8.28
C LEU A 51 -3.20 -7.65 -9.75
N LEU A 52 -2.97 -6.37 -10.03
CA LEU A 52 -2.86 -5.86 -11.40
C LEU A 52 -1.59 -6.34 -12.12
N THR A 53 -0.52 -6.62 -11.39
CA THR A 53 0.74 -7.13 -11.96
C THR A 53 0.65 -8.62 -12.29
N PHE A 54 0.20 -9.44 -11.33
CA PHE A 54 0.26 -10.90 -11.41
C PHE A 54 -1.05 -11.53 -11.91
N LEU A 55 -2.20 -10.89 -11.67
CA LEU A 55 -3.53 -11.33 -12.11
C LEU A 55 -4.26 -10.18 -12.86
N PRO A 56 -3.80 -9.77 -14.06
CA PRO A 56 -4.32 -8.58 -14.76
C PRO A 56 -5.81 -8.65 -15.17
N ARG A 57 -6.45 -9.82 -15.05
CA ARG A 57 -7.88 -10.02 -15.32
C ARG A 57 -8.74 -10.16 -14.07
N PHE A 58 -8.17 -10.06 -12.87
CA PHE A 58 -8.87 -10.29 -11.61
C PHE A 58 -10.15 -9.47 -11.41
N PHE A 59 -10.21 -8.25 -11.97
CA PHE A 59 -11.37 -7.36 -11.84
C PHE A 59 -12.37 -7.42 -13.02
N LEU A 60 -12.12 -8.28 -14.01
CA LEU A 60 -12.97 -8.44 -15.20
C LEU A 60 -13.79 -9.74 -15.17
N GLU A 61 -13.45 -10.65 -14.27
CA GLU A 61 -14.12 -11.93 -14.00
C GLU A 61 -14.95 -11.80 -12.72
#